data_AF-A0A4Q7CRM3-F1
#
_entry.id   AF-A0A4Q7CRM3-F1
#
_cell.length_a   1.000
_cell.length_b   1.000
_cell.length_c   1.000
_cell.angle_alpha   90.00
_cell.angle_beta   90.00
_cell.angle_gamma   90.00
#
_symmetry.space_group_name_H-M   'P 1'
#
loop_
_entity.id
_entity.type
_entity.pdbx_description
1 polymer ?
#
loop_
_entity_poly.entity_id
_entity_poly.type
_entity_poly.pdbx_seq_one_letter_code
_entity_poly.pdbx_strand_id
1 'polypeptide(L)' 'APKLQISIRTLKNYHDMVLNTLEYSNLTNGPLEGINNKIKLIKRVSFGYRNFTNLRNRIILCTRLFSSNPKKEIKQLKAA' A
#
# COMPACT_ATOMS: atom_id res chain seq x y z
N ALA A 1 33.37 1.11 0.48
CA ALA A 1 32.60 1.21 -0.77
C ALA A 1 31.62 2.39 -0.71
N PRO A 2 31.57 3.29 -1.70
CA PRO A 2 30.70 4.48 -1.68
C PRO A 2 29.21 4.16 -1.48
N LYS A 3 28.72 3.06 -2.06
CA LYS A 3 27.34 2.58 -1.89
C LYS A 3 26.99 2.25 -0.44
N LEU A 4 27.92 1.66 0.31
CA LEU A 4 27.72 1.30 1.72
C LEU A 4 27.58 2.56 2.60
N GLN A 5 28.37 3.60 2.32
CA GLN A 5 28.28 4.87 3.04
C GLN A 5 26.92 5.54 2.86
N ILE A 6 26.35 5.47 1.65
CA ILE A 6 25.00 5.98 1.37
C ILE A 6 23.95 5.19 2.15
N SER A 7 24.02 3.85 2.15
CA SER A 7 23.09 3.01 2.92
C SER A 7 23.14 3.31 4.42
N ILE A 8 24.34 3.44 5.00
CA ILE A 8 24.51 3.80 6.42
C ILE A 8 23.91 5.17 6.71
N ARG A 9 24.13 6.16 5.83
CA ARG A 9 23.54 7.50 5.97
C ARG A 9 22.01 7.44 5.93
N THR A 10 21.44 6.69 5.00
CA THR A 10 19.98 6.51 4.91
C THR A 10 19.43 5.87 6.18
N LEU A 11 20.06 4.79 6.67
CA LEU A 11 19.65 4.13 7.92
C LEU A 11 19.71 5.08 9.12
N LYS A 12 20.76 5.90 9.23
CA LYS A 12 20.85 6.93 10.28
C LYS A 12 19.76 7.98 10.16
N ASN A 13 19.46 8.45 8.94
CA ASN A 13 18.44 9.47 8.70
C ASN A 13 17.01 8.98 9.01
N TYR A 14 16.74 7.68 8.84
CA TYR A 14 15.42 7.07 9.06
C TYR A 14 15.38 6.18 10.31
N HIS A 15 16.34 6.35 11.23
CA HIS A 15 16.50 5.52 12.41
C HIS A 15 15.21 5.33 13.21
N ASP A 16 14.51 6.43 13.51
CA ASP A 16 13.30 6.39 14.34
C ASP A 16 12.15 5.65 13.65
N MET A 17 12.05 5.77 12.31
CA MET A 17 11.05 5.02 11.54
C MET A 17 11.35 3.51 11.59
N VAL A 18 12.62 3.13 11.52
CA VAL A 18 13.04 1.73 11.65
C VAL A 18 12.69 1.20 13.05
N LEU A 19 12.95 1.96 14.10
CA LEU A 19 12.57 1.57 15.47
C LEU A 19 11.05 1.38 15.59
N ASN A 20 10.25 2.30 15.04
CA ASN A 20 8.79 2.17 15.04
C ASN A 20 8.33 0.86 14.37
N THR A 21 9.00 0.38 13.32
CA THR A 21 8.62 -0.91 12.70
C THR A 21 8.89 -2.12 13.61
N LEU A 22 9.84 -2.00 14.54
CA LEU A 22 10.13 -3.05 15.52
C LEU A 22 9.14 -3.00 16.69
N GLU A 23 8.72 -1.80 17.11
CA GLU A 23 7.73 -1.61 18.17
C GLU A 23 6.32 -2.05 17.74
N TYR A 24 5.89 -1.66 16.53
CA TYR A 24 4.57 -1.97 16.00
C TYR A 24 4.56 -3.23 15.12
N SER A 25 4.89 -4.38 15.71
CA SER A 25 5.01 -5.68 14.99
C SER A 25 3.71 -6.19 14.35
N ASN A 26 2.55 -5.64 14.74
CA ASN A 26 1.26 -5.93 14.12
C ASN A 26 1.06 -5.23 12.77
N LEU A 27 1.88 -4.22 12.44
CA LEU A 27 1.86 -3.54 11.15
C LEU A 27 2.83 -4.25 10.19
N THR A 28 2.27 -4.81 9.11
CA THR A 28 3.07 -5.48 8.08
C THR A 28 3.07 -4.67 6.79
N ASN A 29 4.07 -4.91 5.93
CA ASN A 29 4.11 -4.32 4.59
C ASN A 29 3.10 -4.96 3.62
N GLY A 30 2.41 -6.05 4.00
CA GLY A 30 1.51 -6.81 3.14
C GLY A 30 0.42 -5.96 2.46
N PRO A 31 -0.32 -5.10 3.19
CA PRO A 31 -1.29 -4.20 2.58
C PRO A 31 -0.67 -3.22 1.57
N LEU A 32 0.50 -2.66 1.87
CA LEU A 32 1.23 -1.74 0.99
C LEU A 32 1.68 -2.45 -0.30
N GLU A 33 2.21 -3.67 -0.16
CA GLU A 33 2.59 -4.52 -1.28
C GLU A 33 1.39 -4.88 -2.16
N GLY A 34 0.26 -5.23 -1.54
CA GLY A 34 -1.00 -5.51 -2.24
C GLY A 34 -1.48 -4.33 -3.07
N ILE A 35 -1.49 -3.12 -2.49
CA ILE A 35 -1.84 -1.88 -3.20
C ILE A 35 -0.88 -1.63 -4.37
N ASN A 36 0.43 -1.72 -4.12
CA ASN A 36 1.46 -1.52 -5.15
C ASN A 36 1.32 -2.52 -6.31
N ASN A 37 1.03 -3.79 -6.01
CA ASN A 37 0.81 -4.82 -7.03
C ASN A 37 -0.46 -4.54 -7.84
N LYS A 38 -1.53 -4.08 -7.21
CA LYS A 38 -2.76 -3.68 -7.92
C LYS A 38 -2.52 -2.50 -8.85
N ILE A 39 -1.76 -1.48 -8.41
CA ILE A 39 -1.38 -0.34 -9.25
C ILE A 39 -0.53 -0.80 -10.44
N LYS A 40 0.48 -1.67 -10.21
CA LYS A 40 1.31 -2.25 -11.27
C LYS A 40 0.45 -3.04 -12.27
N LEU A 41 -0.52 -3.82 -11.81
CA LEU A 41 -1.45 -4.54 -12.66
C LEU A 41 -2.27 -3.59 -13.52
N ILE A 42 -2.86 -2.53 -12.94
CA ILE A 42 -3.63 -1.51 -13.67
C ILE A 42 -2.78 -0.88 -14.77
N LYS A 43 -1.55 -0.47 -14.45
CA LYS A 43 -0.63 0.10 -15.44
C LYS A 43 -0.32 -0.90 -16.57
N ARG A 44 -0.12 -2.19 -16.25
CA ARG A 44 0.20 -3.24 -17.22
C ARG A 44 -0.96 -3.52 -18.17
N VAL A 45 -2.17 -3.72 -17.65
CA VAL A 45 -3.35 -4.06 -18.48
C VAL A 45 -3.82 -2.90 -19.36
N SER A 46 -3.49 -1.67 -18.98
CA SER A 46 -3.80 -0.47 -19.76
C SER A 46 -2.71 -0.10 -20.78
N PHE A 47 -1.62 -0.88 -20.88
CA PHE A 47 -0.46 -0.58 -21.71
C PHE A 47 0.20 0.77 -21.37
N GLY A 48 0.14 1.16 -20.09
CA GLY A 48 0.59 2.45 -19.61
C GLY A 48 -0.44 3.58 -19.77
N TYR A 49 -0.15 4.70 -19.12
CA TYR A 49 -0.97 5.92 -19.20
C TYR A 49 -0.07 7.08 -19.57
N ARG A 50 -0.51 7.90 -20.53
CA ARG A 50 0.17 9.14 -20.90
C ARG A 50 0.01 10.23 -19.85
N ASN A 51 -1.16 10.26 -19.19
CA ASN A 51 -1.51 11.25 -18.17
C ASN A 51 -1.64 10.57 -16.80
N PHE A 52 -0.89 11.07 -15.81
CA PHE A 52 -0.93 10.56 -14.44
C PHE A 52 -2.31 10.71 -13.79
N THR A 53 -3.04 11.79 -14.05
CA THR A 53 -4.40 12.01 -13.56
C THR A 53 -5.33 10.89 -13.99
N ASN A 54 -5.20 10.40 -15.24
CA ASN A 54 -6.01 9.29 -15.74
C ASN A 54 -5.66 7.97 -15.03
N LEU A 55 -4.37 7.72 -14.80
CA LEU A 55 -3.93 6.57 -14.00
C LEU A 55 -4.48 6.64 -12.57
N ARG A 56 -4.38 7.82 -11.92
CA ARG A 56 -4.90 8.06 -10.58
C ARG A 56 -6.40 7.80 -10.50
N ASN A 57 -7.18 8.36 -11.43
CA ASN A 57 -8.63 8.15 -11.48
C ASN A 57 -8.97 6.66 -11.66
N ARG A 58 -8.23 5.94 -12.50
CA ARG A 58 -8.40 4.49 -12.66
C ARG A 58 -8.09 3.72 -11.38
N ILE A 59 -6.99 4.05 -10.68
CA ILE A 59 -6.62 3.42 -9.41
C ILE A 59 -7.75 3.61 -8.40
N ILE A 60 -8.23 4.84 -8.22
CA ILE A 60 -9.33 5.15 -7.27
C ILE A 60 -10.57 4.32 -7.60
N LEU A 61 -10.97 4.29 -8.87
CA LEU A 61 -12.14 3.54 -9.32
C LEU A 61 -12.00 2.03 -9.08
N CYS A 62 -10.81 1.46 -9.34
CA CYS A 62 -10.58 0.02 -9.26
C CYS A 62 -10.24 -0.51 -7.86
N THR A 63 -9.79 0.34 -6.94
CA THR A 63 -9.25 -0.11 -5.65
C THR A 63 -10.22 0.04 -4.48
N ARG A 64 -11.39 0.68 -4.67
CA ARG A 64 -12.38 0.95 -3.60
C ARG A 64 -11.78 1.57 -2.33
N LEU A 65 -10.56 2.12 -2.39
CA LEU A 65 -9.83 2.67 -1.23
C LEU A 65 -10.59 3.83 -0.58
N PHE A 66 -11.45 4.49 -1.35
CA PHE A 66 -12.28 5.61 -0.92
C PHE A 66 -13.78 5.29 -1.00
N SER A 67 -14.17 4.03 -1.20
CA SER A 67 -15.58 3.66 -1.17
C SER A 67 -16.10 3.79 0.25
N SER A 68 -17.09 4.67 0.46
CA SER A 68 -17.89 4.70 1.68
C SER A 68 -18.34 3.29 2.03
N ASN A 69 -18.01 2.82 3.23
CA ASN A 69 -18.20 1.44 3.70
C ASN A 69 -19.52 0.84 3.16
N PRO A 70 -19.50 -0.30 2.43
CA PRO A 70 -20.70 -1.10 2.34
C PRO A 70 -21.04 -1.51 3.78
N LYS A 71 -22.24 -1.16 4.24
CA LYS A 71 -22.76 -1.56 5.55
C LYS A 71 -22.46 -3.06 5.73
N LYS A 72 -21.60 -3.42 6.67
CA LYS A 72 -21.42 -4.83 7.04
C LYS A 72 -22.75 -5.27 7.64
N GLU A 73 -23.58 -5.94 6.86
CA GLU A 73 -24.67 -6.72 7.43
C GLU A 73 -24.03 -7.77 8.34
N ILE A 74 -24.23 -7.60 9.64
CA ILE A 74 -23.93 -8.61 10.64
C ILE A 74 -24.87 -9.77 10.32
N LYS A 75 -24.40 -10.73 9.54
CA LYS A 75 -25.10 -12.01 9.38
C LYS A 75 -25.05 -12.66 10.76
N GLN A 76 -26.16 -12.55 11.49
CA GLN A 76 -26.33 -13.12 12.81
C GLN A 76 -26.00 -14.61 12.72
N LEU A 77 -24.92 -15.03 13.38
CA LEU A 77 -24.75 -16.41 13.80
C LEU A 77 -25.81 -16.66 14.87
N LYS A 78 -26.98 -17.13 14.44
CA LYS A 78 -27.92 -17.82 15.32
C LYS A 78 -28.00 -19.27 14.86
N ALA A 79 -27.01 -20.03 15.31
CA ALA A 79 -27.13 -21.48 15.47
C ALA A 79 -27.10 -21.73 16.98
N ALA A 80 -28.29 -21.85 17.55
CA ALA A 80 -28.57 -22.47 18.84
C ALA A 80 -29.84 -23.30 18.63
#